data_AF-A0A959FJQ4-F1
#
_entry.id   AF-A0A959FJQ4-F1
#
_cell.length_a   1.000
_cell.length_b   1.000
_cell.length_c   1.000
_cell.angle_alpha   90.00
_cell.angle_beta   90.00
_cell.angle_gamma   90.00
#
_symmetry.space_group_name_H-M   'P 1'
#
loop_
_entity.id
_entity.type
_entity.pdbx_description
1 polymer ?
#
loop_
_entity_poly.entity_id
_entity_poly.type
_entity_poly.pdbx_seq_one_letter_code
_entity_poly.pdbx_strand_id
1 'polypeptide(L)'
;ILQYANRAIHYAKQVTGRNLAPEFEALLAKAPSNVYENGLVSYEKNVKPAAVDLRRVGMHFAVATVFAEEPEQLALFNYVAESEVLKRMVAGEQTLVMGRVTIQSRVSLSRKQFSFSALHLGQQNIIGNLSTKLSAENFKIMAEKAEEAYRTPDLGKVIGIMQDYFGSEKYSIWHLFRDEKRKILQQITDQSLQQTELDFRQIYERNYQLMTGMLNSDIPLPIAYKSAIQYVLNIDLRRAFMSPDLNLRQLRHLVDEFKKWDVLLTDVSQLNLVASRRLHLEMEKLAAGELDLQRLQRINLALELQDELGLFLNLWRSQNVFYALLQEQAGQPWADPEWQAAVERLGELLHVRVG
;
A
#
# COMPACT_ATOMS: atom_id res chain seq x y z
N ILE A 1 -19.58 -11.97 18.09
CA ILE A 1 -20.25 -13.09 18.82
C ILE A 1 -20.37 -14.33 17.94
N LEU A 2 -21.08 -14.30 16.80
CA LEU A 2 -21.28 -15.48 15.96
C LEU A 2 -19.98 -16.15 15.45
N GLN A 3 -18.91 -15.39 15.22
CA GLN A 3 -17.59 -15.94 14.88
C GLN A 3 -17.00 -16.80 16.00
N TYR A 4 -17.18 -16.41 17.26
CA TYR A 4 -16.77 -17.22 18.42
C TYR A 4 -17.62 -18.48 18.56
N ALA A 5 -18.93 -18.38 18.30
CA ALA A 5 -19.81 -19.56 18.28
C ALA A 5 -19.40 -20.56 17.19
N ASN A 6 -19.09 -20.08 15.97
CA ASN A 6 -18.58 -20.92 14.89
C ASN A 6 -17.24 -21.61 15.27
N ARG A 7 -16.34 -20.88 15.95
CA ARG A 7 -15.08 -21.43 16.47
C ARG A 7 -15.34 -22.53 17.52
N ALA A 8 -16.28 -22.32 18.44
CA ALA A 8 -16.66 -23.31 19.45
C ALA A 8 -17.27 -24.58 18.82
N ILE A 9 -18.15 -24.43 17.82
CA ILE A 9 -18.72 -25.54 17.05
C ILE A 9 -17.61 -26.32 16.32
N HIS A 10 -16.64 -25.62 15.75
CA HIS A 10 -15.48 -26.24 15.11
C HIS A 10 -14.66 -27.08 16.11
N TYR A 11 -14.35 -26.53 17.30
CA TYR A 11 -13.64 -27.27 18.33
C TYR A 11 -14.44 -28.45 18.89
N ALA A 12 -15.75 -28.30 19.09
CA ALA A 12 -16.62 -29.40 19.49
C ALA A 12 -16.51 -30.57 18.50
N LYS A 13 -16.52 -30.29 17.20
CA LYS A 13 -16.33 -31.32 16.17
C LYS A 13 -14.93 -31.96 16.22
N GLN A 14 -13.87 -31.16 16.42
CA GLN A 14 -12.50 -31.70 16.49
C GLN A 14 -12.25 -32.57 17.71
N VAL A 15 -12.78 -32.18 18.88
CA VAL A 15 -12.51 -32.87 20.15
C VAL A 15 -13.49 -34.03 20.38
N THR A 16 -14.76 -33.87 19.99
CA THR A 16 -15.82 -34.85 20.31
C THR A 16 -16.37 -35.60 19.08
N GLY A 17 -16.00 -35.18 17.86
CA GLY A 17 -16.55 -35.73 16.62
C GLY A 17 -17.98 -35.25 16.29
N ARG A 18 -18.68 -34.58 17.21
CA ARG A 18 -20.08 -34.17 17.02
C ARG A 18 -20.19 -32.91 16.16
N ASN A 19 -21.00 -32.98 15.09
CA ASN A 19 -21.25 -31.84 14.21
C ASN A 19 -22.47 -31.03 14.68
N LEU A 20 -22.24 -29.96 15.44
CA LEU A 20 -23.30 -29.07 15.96
C LEU A 20 -23.74 -27.98 14.95
N ALA A 21 -23.08 -27.88 13.79
CA ALA A 21 -23.40 -26.85 12.80
C ALA A 21 -24.86 -26.88 12.31
N PRO A 22 -25.47 -28.04 11.98
CA PRO A 22 -26.84 -28.07 11.48
C PRO A 22 -27.87 -27.57 12.50
N GLU A 23 -27.71 -27.95 13.78
CA GLU A 23 -28.58 -27.52 14.88
C GLU A 23 -28.48 -26.01 15.11
N PHE A 24 -27.25 -25.47 15.08
CA PHE A 24 -27.01 -24.04 15.25
C PHE A 24 -27.57 -23.21 14.08
N GLU A 25 -27.42 -23.67 12.85
CA GLU A 25 -27.95 -23.00 11.66
C GLU A 25 -29.49 -22.96 11.66
N ALA A 26 -30.14 -24.05 12.09
CA ALA A 26 -31.58 -24.10 12.26
C ALA A 26 -32.10 -23.11 13.32
N LEU A 27 -31.33 -22.88 14.39
CA LEU A 27 -31.66 -21.85 15.39
C LEU A 27 -31.50 -20.43 14.83
N LEU A 28 -30.44 -20.18 14.06
CA LEU A 28 -30.19 -18.88 13.44
C LEU A 28 -31.22 -18.50 12.38
N ALA A 29 -31.78 -19.49 11.66
CA ALA A 29 -32.85 -19.25 10.69
C ALA A 29 -34.10 -18.65 11.33
N LYS A 30 -34.33 -18.92 12.63
CA LYS A 30 -35.47 -18.39 13.41
C LYS A 30 -35.20 -17.02 14.02
N ALA A 31 -33.95 -16.54 13.98
CA ALA A 31 -33.58 -15.25 14.56
C ALA A 31 -33.85 -14.13 13.54
N PRO A 32 -34.72 -13.14 13.85
CA PRO A 32 -34.98 -12.02 12.95
C PRO A 32 -33.75 -11.11 12.83
N SER A 33 -33.57 -10.49 11.67
CA SER A 33 -32.51 -9.52 11.41
C SER A 33 -33.10 -8.20 10.92
N ASN A 34 -32.44 -7.10 11.26
CA ASN A 34 -32.75 -5.73 10.82
C ASN A 34 -32.11 -5.36 9.47
N VAL A 35 -31.20 -6.18 8.95
CA VAL A 35 -30.44 -5.91 7.71
C VAL A 35 -30.60 -7.05 6.70
N TYR A 36 -30.65 -8.29 7.17
CA TYR A 36 -30.86 -9.47 6.33
C TYR A 36 -32.22 -10.11 6.63
N GLU A 37 -32.60 -11.12 5.85
CA GLU A 37 -33.84 -11.87 6.05
C GLU A 37 -33.90 -12.55 7.43
N ASN A 38 -32.80 -13.15 7.87
CA ASN A 38 -32.67 -13.76 9.21
C ASN A 38 -31.20 -13.85 9.64
N GLY A 39 -30.98 -14.34 10.87
CA GLY A 39 -29.65 -14.55 11.45
C GLY A 39 -28.80 -15.56 10.70
N LEU A 40 -29.42 -16.54 10.02
CA LEU A 40 -28.70 -17.53 9.20
C LEU A 40 -28.04 -16.85 8.00
N VAL A 41 -28.75 -15.97 7.28
CA VAL A 41 -28.19 -15.26 6.12
C VAL A 41 -26.95 -14.44 6.52
N SER A 42 -26.99 -13.76 7.68
CA SER A 42 -25.83 -13.03 8.19
C SER A 42 -24.68 -13.97 8.57
N TYR A 43 -24.99 -15.11 9.18
CA TYR A 43 -24.00 -16.14 9.54
C TYR A 43 -23.31 -16.73 8.31
N GLU A 44 -24.05 -17.04 7.26
CA GLU A 44 -23.51 -17.60 6.03
C GLU A 44 -22.66 -16.61 5.24
N LYS A 45 -23.08 -15.34 5.18
CA LYS A 45 -22.34 -14.30 4.44
C LYS A 45 -21.12 -13.78 5.19
N ASN A 46 -21.22 -13.64 6.51
CA ASN A 46 -20.22 -12.89 7.29
C ASN A 46 -19.40 -13.76 8.26
N VAL A 47 -19.87 -14.96 8.63
CA VAL A 47 -19.27 -15.77 9.70
C VAL A 47 -18.66 -17.07 9.19
N LYS A 48 -19.38 -17.87 8.40
CA LYS A 48 -18.80 -19.06 7.74
C LYS A 48 -17.54 -18.70 6.95
N PRO A 49 -17.50 -17.61 6.15
CA PRO A 49 -16.30 -17.19 5.44
C PRO A 49 -15.26 -16.53 6.33
N ALA A 50 -15.49 -16.34 7.63
CA ALA A 50 -14.47 -15.89 8.57
C ALA A 50 -13.79 -17.06 9.29
N ALA A 51 -14.27 -18.29 9.12
CA ALA A 51 -13.62 -19.48 9.65
C ALA A 51 -12.26 -19.65 8.97
N VAL A 52 -11.19 -19.40 9.72
CA VAL A 52 -9.83 -19.70 9.29
C VAL A 52 -9.56 -21.18 9.56
N ASP A 53 -9.62 -22.00 8.51
CA ASP A 53 -9.04 -23.32 8.53
C ASP A 53 -7.57 -23.27 8.06
N LEU A 54 -6.77 -24.26 8.45
CA LEU A 54 -5.36 -24.32 8.04
C LEU A 54 -5.21 -24.39 6.51
N ARG A 55 -6.21 -24.91 5.82
CA ARG A 55 -6.24 -24.99 4.35
C ARG A 55 -6.23 -23.59 3.74
N ARG A 56 -7.03 -22.68 4.28
CA ARG A 56 -7.12 -21.29 3.88
C ARG A 56 -5.83 -20.53 4.16
N VAL A 57 -5.20 -20.77 5.30
CA VAL A 57 -3.83 -20.26 5.56
C VAL A 57 -2.85 -20.77 4.49
N GLY A 58 -2.95 -22.04 4.10
CA GLY A 58 -2.19 -22.60 2.98
C GLY A 58 -2.42 -21.90 1.65
N MET A 59 -3.68 -21.58 1.34
CA MET A 59 -4.01 -20.81 0.13
C MET A 59 -3.41 -19.40 0.17
N HIS A 60 -3.46 -18.74 1.33
CA HIS A 60 -2.83 -17.42 1.50
C HIS A 60 -1.32 -17.48 1.35
N PHE A 61 -0.67 -18.46 1.96
CA PHE A 61 0.76 -18.67 1.80
C PHE A 61 1.11 -18.83 0.32
N ALA A 62 0.43 -19.74 -0.38
CA ALA A 62 0.69 -20.05 -1.77
C ALA A 62 0.65 -18.80 -2.67
N VAL A 63 -0.38 -17.95 -2.49
CA VAL A 63 -0.52 -16.74 -3.31
C VAL A 63 0.40 -15.62 -2.84
N ALA A 64 0.61 -15.43 -1.53
CA ALA A 64 1.54 -14.42 -1.03
C ALA A 64 2.98 -14.66 -1.53
N THR A 65 3.36 -15.93 -1.66
CA THR A 65 4.65 -16.36 -2.19
C THR A 65 4.90 -15.92 -3.64
N VAL A 66 3.84 -15.73 -4.45
CA VAL A 66 3.96 -15.22 -5.82
C VAL A 66 4.53 -13.79 -5.83
N PHE A 67 4.04 -12.95 -4.91
CA PHE A 67 4.34 -11.52 -4.84
C PHE A 67 5.42 -11.15 -3.82
N ALA A 68 5.88 -12.09 -3.01
CA ALA A 68 6.90 -11.86 -2.00
C ALA A 68 8.29 -11.69 -2.65
N GLU A 69 9.02 -10.67 -2.20
CA GLU A 69 10.45 -10.50 -2.52
C GLU A 69 11.28 -11.62 -1.87
N GLU A 70 10.96 -11.94 -0.61
CA GLU A 70 11.56 -13.03 0.16
C GLU A 70 10.48 -14.03 0.61
N PRO A 71 10.12 -14.99 -0.26
CA PRO A 71 9.08 -15.98 0.03
C PRO A 71 9.31 -16.83 1.28
N GLU A 72 10.57 -17.09 1.64
CA GLU A 72 10.94 -17.92 2.79
C GLU A 72 10.72 -17.23 4.13
N GLN A 73 10.64 -15.89 4.15
CA GLN A 73 10.46 -15.09 5.37
C GLN A 73 9.03 -14.57 5.54
N LEU A 74 8.06 -15.13 4.80
CA LEU A 74 6.66 -14.69 4.84
C LEU A 74 6.05 -14.85 6.24
N ALA A 75 5.84 -13.72 6.92
CA ALA A 75 5.11 -13.67 8.18
C ALA A 75 3.60 -13.84 7.96
N LEU A 76 3.03 -14.96 8.40
CA LEU A 76 1.60 -15.27 8.30
C LEU A 76 0.88 -15.08 9.64
N PHE A 77 0.72 -13.84 10.11
CA PHE A 77 -0.01 -13.51 11.34
C PHE A 77 0.34 -14.46 12.53
N ASN A 78 -0.62 -15.30 12.94
CA ASN A 78 -0.52 -16.26 14.04
C ASN A 78 -0.11 -17.67 13.58
N TYR A 79 0.50 -17.78 12.41
CA TYR A 79 0.93 -19.03 11.81
C TYR A 79 2.42 -18.98 11.46
N VAL A 80 3.07 -20.13 11.58
CA VAL A 80 4.44 -20.35 11.11
C VAL A 80 4.35 -21.24 9.88
N ALA A 81 5.00 -20.82 8.80
CA ALA A 81 5.16 -21.60 7.58
C ALA A 81 6.61 -22.07 7.49
N GLU A 82 6.80 -23.39 7.40
CA GLU A 82 8.09 -24.01 7.16
C GLU A 82 8.05 -24.65 5.78
N SER A 83 8.81 -24.10 4.83
CA SER A 83 8.90 -24.60 3.47
C SER A 83 9.92 -25.74 3.41
N GLU A 84 9.48 -26.92 2.99
CA GLU A 84 10.37 -28.05 2.69
C GLU A 84 10.96 -27.93 1.28
N VAL A 85 10.12 -27.49 0.35
CA VAL A 85 10.50 -27.23 -1.03
C VAL A 85 9.77 -25.97 -1.47
N LEU A 86 10.50 -25.06 -2.09
CA LEU A 86 9.93 -23.88 -2.72
C LEU A 86 10.63 -23.61 -4.04
N LYS A 87 9.87 -23.59 -5.13
CA LYS A 87 10.33 -23.24 -6.46
C LYS A 87 9.53 -22.06 -6.96
N ARG A 88 10.23 -21.03 -7.45
CA ARG A 88 9.65 -19.83 -8.06
C ARG A 88 10.29 -19.61 -9.42
N MET A 89 9.46 -19.42 -10.43
CA MET A 89 9.85 -19.16 -11.82
C MET A 89 9.12 -17.92 -12.30
N VAL A 90 9.84 -17.03 -12.99
CA VAL A 90 9.30 -15.77 -13.50
C VAL A 90 9.60 -15.69 -14.99
N ALA A 91 8.58 -15.38 -15.79
CA ALA A 91 8.70 -15.17 -17.24
C ALA A 91 7.81 -13.98 -17.65
N GLY A 92 8.42 -12.80 -17.85
CA GLY A 92 7.68 -11.56 -18.10
C GLY A 92 6.78 -11.21 -16.92
N GLU A 93 5.48 -10.96 -17.18
CA GLU A 93 4.47 -10.71 -16.15
C GLU A 93 3.97 -11.99 -15.45
N GLN A 94 4.38 -13.16 -15.92
CA GLN A 94 3.90 -14.44 -15.41
C GLN A 94 4.82 -14.94 -14.31
N THR A 95 4.24 -15.55 -13.28
CA THR A 95 5.01 -16.17 -12.19
C THR A 95 4.38 -17.51 -11.82
N LEU A 96 5.17 -18.57 -11.84
CA LEU A 96 4.80 -19.89 -11.32
C LEU A 96 5.53 -20.16 -10.01
N VAL A 97 4.77 -20.52 -8.98
CA VAL A 97 5.29 -20.91 -7.67
C VAL A 97 4.77 -22.29 -7.33
N MET A 98 5.65 -23.18 -6.88
CA MET A 98 5.30 -24.51 -6.41
C MET A 98 6.03 -24.81 -5.12
N GLY A 99 5.37 -25.41 -4.15
CA GLY A 99 6.03 -25.74 -2.91
C GLY A 99 5.33 -26.79 -2.06
N ARG A 100 6.08 -27.31 -1.09
CA ARG A 100 5.55 -28.11 0.01
C ARG A 100 5.86 -27.36 1.30
N VAL A 101 4.82 -27.06 2.05
CA VAL A 101 4.88 -26.23 3.24
C VAL A 101 4.17 -26.92 4.39
N THR A 102 4.78 -26.88 5.55
CA THR A 102 4.10 -27.13 6.81
C THR A 102 3.57 -25.80 7.34
N ILE A 103 2.28 -25.75 7.68
CA ILE A 103 1.70 -24.62 8.41
C ILE A 103 1.34 -25.05 9.81
N GLN A 104 1.81 -24.30 10.79
CA GLN A 104 1.52 -24.50 12.20
C GLN A 104 0.83 -23.27 12.80
N SER A 105 -0.27 -23.48 13.54
CA SER A 105 -0.87 -22.41 14.33
C SER A 105 -0.07 -22.15 15.61
N ARG A 106 0.27 -20.90 15.88
CA ARG A 106 0.89 -20.49 17.16
C ARG A 106 -0.07 -20.60 18.35
N VAL A 107 -1.38 -20.57 18.09
CA VAL A 107 -2.42 -20.55 19.13
C VAL A 107 -2.84 -21.97 19.49
N SER A 108 -3.21 -22.79 18.52
CA SER A 108 -3.68 -24.17 18.77
C SER A 108 -2.59 -25.22 18.64
N LEU A 109 -1.37 -24.85 18.23
CA LEU A 109 -0.25 -25.75 17.93
C LEU A 109 -0.55 -26.81 16.85
N SER A 110 -1.70 -26.71 16.19
CA SER A 110 -2.09 -27.63 15.12
C SER A 110 -1.19 -27.42 13.90
N ARG A 111 -0.64 -28.52 13.41
CA ARG A 111 0.25 -28.58 12.25
C ARG A 111 -0.45 -29.28 11.10
N LYS A 112 -0.28 -28.77 9.88
CA LYS A 112 -0.74 -29.45 8.66
C LYS A 112 0.21 -29.19 7.51
N GLN A 113 0.56 -30.25 6.78
CA GLN A 113 1.39 -30.18 5.59
C GLN A 113 0.51 -29.97 4.35
N PHE A 114 0.98 -29.14 3.44
CA PHE A 114 0.33 -28.81 2.19
C PHE A 114 1.35 -28.86 1.05
N SER A 115 0.95 -29.47 -0.06
CA SER A 115 1.59 -29.23 -1.35
C SER A 115 0.75 -28.19 -2.09
N PHE A 116 1.39 -27.23 -2.76
CA PHE A 116 0.69 -26.18 -3.49
C PHE A 116 1.38 -25.83 -4.82
N SER A 117 0.59 -25.25 -5.72
CA SER A 117 1.05 -24.57 -6.92
C SER A 117 0.21 -23.33 -7.13
N ALA A 118 0.83 -22.22 -7.55
CA ALA A 118 0.18 -20.96 -7.86
C ALA A 118 0.79 -20.36 -9.12
N LEU A 119 -0.04 -20.07 -10.10
CA LEU A 119 0.30 -19.45 -11.37
C LEU A 119 -0.37 -18.07 -11.43
N HIS A 120 0.45 -17.03 -11.55
CA HIS A 120 0.04 -15.67 -11.84
C HIS A 120 0.24 -15.40 -13.33
N LEU A 121 -0.83 -14.94 -13.98
CA LEU A 121 -0.91 -14.72 -15.42
C LEU A 121 -0.77 -13.23 -15.80
N GLY A 122 -0.58 -12.35 -14.82
CA GLY A 122 -0.65 -10.90 -14.97
C GLY A 122 -1.90 -10.28 -14.33
N GLN A 123 -1.81 -9.00 -13.96
CA GLN A 123 -2.87 -8.25 -13.27
C GLN A 123 -3.45 -9.04 -12.07
N GLN A 124 -4.77 -9.11 -11.93
CA GLN A 124 -5.46 -9.87 -10.86
C GLN A 124 -5.57 -11.39 -11.11
N ASN A 125 -5.05 -11.91 -12.23
CA ASN A 125 -5.33 -13.28 -12.66
C ASN A 125 -4.37 -14.27 -11.99
N ILE A 126 -4.89 -14.96 -10.97
CA ILE A 126 -4.15 -15.97 -10.21
C ILE A 126 -4.96 -17.26 -10.19
N ILE A 127 -4.29 -18.36 -10.51
CA ILE A 127 -4.81 -19.72 -10.39
C ILE A 127 -3.90 -20.45 -9.43
N GLY A 128 -4.43 -20.95 -8.33
CA GLY A 128 -3.67 -21.87 -7.50
C GLY A 128 -4.45 -23.10 -7.09
N ASN A 129 -3.69 -24.12 -6.73
CA ASN A 129 -4.18 -25.40 -6.28
C ASN A 129 -3.38 -25.87 -5.06
N LEU A 130 -4.07 -26.52 -4.12
CA LEU A 130 -3.50 -26.92 -2.84
C LEU A 130 -4.09 -28.25 -2.39
N SER A 131 -3.20 -29.17 -2.04
CA SER A 131 -3.56 -30.53 -1.61
C SER A 131 -2.89 -30.87 -0.29
N THR A 132 -3.63 -31.58 0.56
CA THR A 132 -3.14 -32.18 1.81
C THR A 132 -2.82 -33.67 1.65
N LYS A 133 -3.10 -34.24 0.49
CA LYS A 133 -2.97 -35.68 0.20
C LYS A 133 -1.85 -35.99 -0.79
N LEU A 134 -1.32 -34.99 -1.47
CA LEU A 134 -0.29 -35.17 -2.49
C LEU A 134 1.04 -35.55 -1.82
N SER A 135 1.54 -36.74 -2.14
CA SER A 135 2.82 -37.26 -1.64
C SER A 135 4.01 -36.44 -2.13
N ALA A 136 5.15 -36.58 -1.45
CA ALA A 136 6.41 -35.91 -1.83
C ALA A 136 6.86 -36.28 -3.25
N GLU A 137 6.76 -37.57 -3.58
CA GLU A 137 7.18 -38.12 -4.86
C GLU A 137 6.29 -37.63 -6.01
N ASN A 138 4.97 -37.70 -5.85
CA ASN A 138 4.04 -37.19 -6.85
C ASN A 138 4.16 -35.68 -7.02
N PHE A 139 4.42 -34.94 -5.95
CA PHE A 139 4.71 -33.51 -6.04
C PHE A 139 5.99 -33.24 -6.86
N LYS A 140 7.06 -34.01 -6.64
CA LYS A 140 8.31 -33.84 -7.39
C LYS A 140 8.09 -34.06 -8.89
N ILE A 141 7.41 -35.16 -9.25
CA ILE A 141 7.06 -35.47 -10.65
C ILE A 141 6.21 -34.36 -11.27
N MET A 142 5.19 -33.88 -10.54
CA MET A 142 4.34 -32.78 -10.98
C MET A 142 5.15 -31.50 -11.21
N ALA A 143 6.02 -31.15 -10.26
CA ALA A 143 6.81 -29.93 -10.31
C ALA A 143 7.79 -29.94 -11.50
N GLU A 144 8.42 -31.08 -11.80
CA GLU A 144 9.27 -31.24 -12.99
C GLU A 144 8.46 -31.06 -14.29
N LYS A 145 7.30 -31.72 -14.41
CA LYS A 145 6.42 -31.58 -15.59
C LYS A 145 5.90 -30.15 -15.77
N ALA A 146 5.48 -29.52 -14.68
CA ALA A 146 4.97 -28.15 -14.71
C ALA A 146 6.08 -27.15 -15.05
N GLU A 147 7.30 -27.37 -14.54
CA GLU A 147 8.49 -26.58 -14.87
C GLU A 147 8.84 -26.69 -16.37
N GLU A 148 8.85 -27.89 -16.93
CA GLU A 148 9.07 -28.10 -18.37
C GLU A 148 8.00 -27.42 -19.22
N ALA A 149 6.72 -27.55 -18.84
CA ALA A 149 5.62 -26.91 -19.54
C ALA A 149 5.70 -25.37 -19.46
N TYR A 150 6.11 -24.82 -18.32
CA TYR A 150 6.22 -23.37 -18.11
C TYR A 150 7.35 -22.72 -18.92
N ARG A 151 8.35 -23.50 -19.33
CA ARG A 151 9.37 -23.05 -20.29
C ARG A 151 8.83 -22.94 -21.72
N THR A 152 7.61 -23.40 -21.98
CA THR A 152 6.95 -23.27 -23.27
C THR A 152 5.85 -22.19 -23.21
N PRO A 153 5.37 -21.68 -24.35
CA PRO A 153 4.27 -20.70 -24.38
C PRO A 153 2.90 -21.26 -23.95
N ASP A 154 2.78 -22.57 -23.71
CA ASP A 154 1.50 -23.23 -23.41
C ASP A 154 1.20 -23.27 -21.90
N LEU A 155 0.64 -22.18 -21.39
CA LEU A 155 0.17 -22.10 -20.00
C LEU A 155 -1.06 -22.98 -19.74
N GLY A 156 -1.81 -23.34 -20.79
CA GLY A 156 -2.93 -24.28 -20.68
C GLY A 156 -2.44 -25.63 -20.20
N LYS A 157 -1.29 -26.09 -20.72
CA LYS A 157 -0.61 -27.31 -20.25
C LYS A 157 -0.20 -27.23 -18.78
N VAL A 158 0.33 -26.09 -18.32
CA VAL A 158 0.69 -25.87 -16.91
C VAL A 158 -0.55 -26.00 -16.02
N ILE A 159 -1.65 -25.34 -16.40
CA ILE A 159 -2.92 -25.40 -15.66
C ILE A 159 -3.48 -26.83 -15.65
N GLY A 160 -3.41 -27.55 -16.77
CA GLY A 160 -3.80 -28.95 -16.87
C GLY A 160 -3.03 -29.84 -15.90
N ILE A 161 -1.70 -29.73 -15.89
CA ILE A 161 -0.83 -30.47 -14.95
C ILE A 161 -1.20 -30.13 -13.50
N MET A 162 -1.45 -28.87 -13.17
CA MET A 162 -1.90 -28.50 -11.82
C MET A 162 -3.22 -29.20 -11.45
N GLN A 163 -4.19 -29.21 -12.36
CA GLN A 163 -5.49 -29.85 -12.13
C GLN A 163 -5.41 -31.37 -11.97
N ASP A 164 -4.55 -32.03 -12.75
CA ASP A 164 -4.41 -33.50 -12.71
C ASP A 164 -3.89 -34.00 -11.36
N TYR A 165 -2.96 -33.26 -10.72
CA TYR A 165 -2.34 -33.69 -9.46
C TYR A 165 -3.03 -33.14 -8.20
N PHE A 166 -3.56 -31.91 -8.27
CA PHE A 166 -4.18 -31.27 -7.10
C PHE A 166 -5.72 -31.40 -7.09
N GLY A 167 -6.32 -31.71 -8.23
CA GLY A 167 -7.78 -31.76 -8.43
C GLY A 167 -8.36 -30.48 -9.03
N SER A 168 -9.68 -30.47 -9.18
CA SER A 168 -10.42 -29.38 -9.84
C SER A 168 -10.60 -28.13 -8.99
N GLU A 169 -10.40 -28.21 -7.66
CA GLU A 169 -10.55 -27.06 -6.78
C GLU A 169 -9.42 -26.05 -7.00
N LYS A 170 -9.79 -24.90 -7.55
CA LYS A 170 -8.91 -23.76 -7.82
C LYS A 170 -9.20 -22.63 -6.83
N TYR A 171 -8.16 -21.90 -6.44
CA TYR A 171 -8.29 -20.62 -5.76
C TYR A 171 -7.72 -19.50 -6.61
N SER A 172 -8.18 -18.29 -6.30
CA SER A 172 -7.84 -17.04 -6.96
C SER A 172 -7.66 -15.96 -5.91
N ILE A 173 -7.27 -14.75 -6.33
CA ILE A 173 -7.13 -13.58 -5.46
C ILE A 173 -8.39 -13.31 -4.61
N TRP A 174 -9.57 -13.68 -5.11
CA TRP A 174 -10.86 -13.48 -4.44
C TRP A 174 -11.06 -14.36 -3.21
N HIS A 175 -10.31 -15.46 -3.13
CA HIS A 175 -10.31 -16.38 -1.98
C HIS A 175 -9.34 -15.91 -0.88
N LEU A 176 -8.57 -14.85 -1.12
CA LEU A 176 -7.62 -14.32 -0.15
C LEU A 176 -8.30 -13.61 1.03
N PHE A 177 -7.58 -13.51 2.15
CA PHE A 177 -7.98 -12.68 3.27
C PHE A 177 -8.01 -11.23 2.82
N ARG A 178 -8.80 -10.43 3.53
CA ARG A 178 -9.07 -9.05 3.11
C ARG A 178 -7.79 -8.23 3.02
N ASP A 179 -6.88 -8.41 3.97
CA ASP A 179 -5.68 -7.59 4.08
C ASP A 179 -4.63 -8.04 3.04
N GLU A 180 -4.43 -9.33 2.83
CA GLU A 180 -3.60 -9.89 1.75
C GLU A 180 -4.11 -9.49 0.37
N LYS A 181 -5.42 -9.61 0.15
CA LYS A 181 -6.07 -9.18 -1.09
C LYS A 181 -5.82 -7.69 -1.33
N ARG A 182 -5.98 -6.85 -0.30
CA ARG A 182 -5.69 -5.41 -0.40
C ARG A 182 -4.23 -5.15 -0.72
N LYS A 183 -3.29 -5.84 -0.08
CA LYS A 183 -1.86 -5.71 -0.34
C LYS A 183 -1.50 -6.04 -1.79
N ILE A 184 -1.99 -7.17 -2.30
CA ILE A 184 -1.70 -7.60 -3.69
C ILE A 184 -2.34 -6.64 -4.70
N LEU A 185 -3.61 -6.26 -4.48
CA LEU A 185 -4.27 -5.28 -5.35
C LEU A 185 -3.55 -3.93 -5.33
N GLN A 186 -3.10 -3.47 -4.16
CA GLN A 186 -2.32 -2.24 -4.05
C GLN A 186 -1.01 -2.35 -4.85
N GLN A 187 -0.27 -3.46 -4.73
CA GLN A 187 0.96 -3.67 -5.48
C GLN A 187 0.74 -3.67 -7.01
N ILE A 188 -0.33 -4.32 -7.49
CA ILE A 188 -0.71 -4.31 -8.91
C ILE A 188 -1.10 -2.88 -9.35
N THR A 189 -1.86 -2.18 -8.53
CA THR A 189 -2.27 -0.80 -8.80
C THR A 189 -1.09 0.15 -8.81
N ASP A 190 -0.14 0.02 -7.88
CA ASP A 190 1.05 0.87 -7.78
C ASP A 190 1.91 0.78 -9.06
N GLN A 191 2.09 -0.43 -9.61
CA GLN A 191 2.78 -0.63 -10.89
C GLN A 191 2.03 0.05 -12.06
N SER A 192 0.71 -0.12 -12.13
CA SER A 192 -0.12 0.50 -13.16
C SER A 192 -0.13 2.04 -13.07
N LEU A 193 -0.16 2.58 -11.85
CA LEU A 193 -0.13 4.02 -11.61
C LEU A 193 1.22 4.64 -12.00
N GLN A 194 2.34 3.93 -11.79
CA GLN A 194 3.65 4.39 -12.27
C GLN A 194 3.69 4.54 -13.79
N GLN A 195 3.14 3.56 -14.54
CA GLN A 195 3.06 3.67 -15.99
C GLN A 195 2.14 4.81 -16.42
N THR A 196 0.99 4.93 -15.76
CA THR A 196 0.02 6.01 -16.01
C THR A 196 0.68 7.39 -15.85
N GLU A 197 1.52 7.55 -14.83
CA GLU A 197 2.27 8.79 -14.64
C GLU A 197 3.23 9.10 -15.79
N LEU A 198 3.97 8.10 -16.28
CA LEU A 198 4.86 8.29 -17.44
C LEU A 198 4.08 8.76 -18.67
N ASP A 199 2.91 8.20 -18.92
CA ASP A 199 2.06 8.57 -20.04
C ASP A 199 1.55 10.03 -19.90
N PHE A 200 1.07 10.41 -18.72
CA PHE A 200 0.65 11.80 -18.46
C PHE A 200 1.81 12.79 -18.56
N ARG A 201 2.99 12.42 -18.04
CA ARG A 201 4.20 13.24 -18.14
C ARG A 201 4.62 13.42 -19.59
N GLN A 202 4.55 12.37 -20.41
CA GLN A 202 4.84 12.45 -21.83
C GLN A 202 3.88 13.40 -22.55
N ILE A 203 2.59 13.37 -22.22
CA ILE A 203 1.60 14.32 -22.77
C ILE A 203 1.99 15.76 -22.38
N TYR A 204 2.32 15.99 -21.12
CA TYR A 204 2.69 17.31 -20.61
C TYR A 204 3.95 17.86 -21.29
N GLU A 205 5.05 17.10 -21.28
CA GLU A 205 6.36 17.54 -21.77
C GLU A 205 6.37 17.73 -23.29
N ARG A 206 5.79 16.78 -24.05
CA ARG A 206 5.77 16.84 -25.52
C ARG A 206 4.98 18.03 -26.04
N ASN A 207 3.93 18.43 -25.32
CA ASN A 207 3.03 19.49 -25.76
C ASN A 207 3.30 20.83 -25.05
N TYR A 208 4.32 20.94 -24.20
CA TYR A 208 4.56 22.13 -23.35
C TYR A 208 4.61 23.44 -24.14
N GLN A 209 5.36 23.46 -25.24
CA GLN A 209 5.50 24.66 -26.09
C GLN A 209 4.20 25.01 -26.82
N LEU A 210 3.47 24.00 -27.30
CA LEU A 210 2.17 24.20 -27.93
C LEU A 210 1.17 24.79 -26.93
N MET A 211 1.06 24.19 -25.74
CA MET A 211 0.17 24.66 -24.68
C MET A 211 0.54 26.07 -24.22
N THR A 212 1.83 26.39 -24.15
CA THR A 212 2.31 27.74 -23.82
C THR A 212 1.89 28.73 -24.92
N GLY A 213 2.02 28.34 -26.20
CA GLY A 213 1.56 29.15 -27.32
C GLY A 213 0.05 29.39 -27.33
N MET A 214 -0.74 28.38 -26.96
CA MET A 214 -2.19 28.53 -26.77
C MET A 214 -2.53 29.52 -25.65
N LEU A 215 -1.90 29.37 -24.48
CA LEU A 215 -2.07 30.28 -23.34
C LEU A 215 -1.73 31.73 -23.71
N ASN A 216 -0.59 31.95 -24.37
CA ASN A 216 -0.14 33.28 -24.80
C ASN A 216 -1.03 33.90 -25.89
N SER A 217 -1.85 33.10 -26.56
CA SER A 217 -2.80 33.54 -27.60
C SER A 217 -4.23 33.61 -27.10
N ASP A 218 -4.45 33.53 -25.78
CA ASP A 218 -5.77 33.48 -25.13
C ASP A 218 -6.66 32.33 -25.65
N ILE A 219 -6.05 31.23 -26.12
CA ILE A 219 -6.76 30.03 -26.58
C ILE A 219 -6.93 29.08 -25.39
N PRO A 220 -8.16 28.67 -25.04
CA PRO A 220 -8.39 27.78 -23.92
C PRO A 220 -7.78 26.40 -24.15
N LEU A 221 -7.11 25.86 -23.13
CA LEU A 221 -6.53 24.53 -23.19
C LEU A 221 -7.62 23.44 -23.17
N PRO A 222 -7.54 22.43 -24.05
CA PRO A 222 -8.35 21.24 -23.97
C PRO A 222 -8.27 20.59 -22.58
N ILE A 223 -9.41 20.06 -22.10
CA ILE A 223 -9.52 19.41 -20.78
C ILE A 223 -8.49 18.29 -20.62
N ALA A 224 -8.19 17.55 -21.70
CA ALA A 224 -7.18 16.49 -21.69
C ALA A 224 -5.78 17.01 -21.29
N TYR A 225 -5.37 18.17 -21.82
CA TYR A 225 -4.10 18.80 -21.46
C TYR A 225 -4.11 19.36 -20.04
N LYS A 226 -5.19 20.04 -19.65
CA LYS A 226 -5.33 20.56 -18.28
C LYS A 226 -5.27 19.42 -17.25
N SER A 227 -5.90 18.29 -17.54
CA SER A 227 -5.87 17.09 -16.69
C SER A 227 -4.47 16.49 -16.59
N ALA A 228 -3.72 16.42 -17.70
CA ALA A 228 -2.35 15.91 -17.70
C ALA A 228 -1.41 16.80 -16.88
N ILE A 229 -1.46 18.13 -17.07
CA ILE A 229 -0.71 19.10 -16.30
C ILE A 229 -1.04 18.96 -14.81
N GLN A 230 -2.33 18.98 -14.48
CA GLN A 230 -2.79 18.90 -13.09
C GLN A 230 -2.29 17.62 -12.41
N TYR A 231 -2.36 16.47 -13.09
CA TYR A 231 -1.90 15.20 -12.56
C TYR A 231 -0.38 15.22 -12.27
N VAL A 232 0.42 15.67 -13.25
CA VAL A 232 1.89 15.69 -13.14
C VAL A 232 2.36 16.67 -12.05
N LEU A 233 1.82 17.89 -12.03
CA LEU A 233 2.23 18.91 -11.06
C LEU A 233 1.89 18.51 -9.62
N ASN A 234 0.74 17.85 -9.39
CA ASN A 234 0.39 17.36 -8.04
C ASN A 234 1.33 16.24 -7.56
N ILE A 235 1.74 15.33 -8.45
CA ILE A 235 2.73 14.29 -8.12
C ILE A 235 4.09 14.91 -7.81
N ASP A 236 4.54 15.86 -8.63
CA ASP A 236 5.85 16.50 -8.46
C ASP A 236 5.90 17.35 -7.19
N LEU A 237 4.81 18.04 -6.86
CA LEU A 237 4.66 18.77 -5.59
C LEU A 237 4.71 17.82 -4.39
N ARG A 238 3.98 16.71 -4.43
CA ARG A 238 4.03 15.70 -3.37
C ARG A 238 5.44 15.14 -3.20
N ARG A 239 6.14 14.82 -4.30
CA ARG A 239 7.52 14.34 -4.27
C ARG A 239 8.50 15.37 -3.72
N ALA A 240 8.33 16.65 -4.07
CA ALA A 240 9.16 17.73 -3.55
C ALA A 240 9.11 17.80 -2.02
N PHE A 241 7.94 17.60 -1.41
CA PHE A 241 7.82 17.54 0.05
C PHE A 241 8.29 16.20 0.65
N MET A 242 8.22 15.08 -0.09
CA MET A 242 8.71 13.79 0.39
C MET A 242 10.24 13.63 0.32
N SER A 243 10.91 14.36 -0.58
CA SER A 243 12.37 14.34 -0.77
C SER A 243 13.15 14.58 0.54
N PRO A 244 14.22 13.82 0.84
CA PRO A 244 15.03 13.98 2.07
C PRO A 244 15.47 15.41 2.35
N ASP A 245 15.74 16.19 1.31
CA ASP A 245 16.05 17.61 1.36
C ASP A 245 15.04 18.41 0.55
N LEU A 246 14.56 19.51 1.15
CA LEU A 246 13.62 20.41 0.52
C LEU A 246 14.33 21.32 -0.50
N ASN A 247 14.07 21.09 -1.78
CA ASN A 247 14.58 21.90 -2.88
C ASN A 247 13.63 23.08 -3.17
N LEU A 248 13.96 24.26 -2.68
CA LEU A 248 13.12 25.45 -2.84
C LEU A 248 13.06 25.98 -4.26
N ARG A 249 14.10 25.78 -5.06
CA ARG A 249 14.09 26.17 -6.47
C ARG A 249 13.05 25.35 -7.23
N GLN A 250 13.01 24.04 -6.96
CA GLN A 250 12.00 23.16 -7.51
C GLN A 250 10.59 23.51 -7.00
N LEU A 251 10.44 23.77 -5.70
CA LEU A 251 9.15 24.16 -5.13
C LEU A 251 8.63 25.47 -5.74
N ARG A 252 9.46 26.50 -5.86
CA ARG A 252 9.12 27.77 -6.53
C ARG A 252 8.66 27.55 -7.97
N HIS A 253 9.44 26.80 -8.75
CA HIS A 253 9.05 26.44 -10.11
C HIS A 253 7.69 25.75 -10.17
N LEU A 254 7.40 24.82 -9.24
CA LEU A 254 6.10 24.16 -9.19
C LEU A 254 4.97 25.16 -8.89
N VAL A 255 5.14 26.07 -7.92
CA VAL A 255 4.16 27.12 -7.63
C VAL A 255 3.89 27.99 -8.85
N ASP A 256 4.94 28.39 -9.57
CA ASP A 256 4.82 29.20 -10.78
C ASP A 256 4.07 28.45 -11.88
N GLU A 257 4.33 27.16 -12.07
CA GLU A 257 3.62 26.32 -13.03
C GLU A 257 2.14 26.11 -12.65
N PHE A 258 1.83 25.89 -11.36
CA PHE A 258 0.45 25.81 -10.88
C PHE A 258 -0.35 27.08 -11.21
N LYS A 259 0.27 28.26 -11.00
CA LYS A 259 -0.32 29.57 -11.32
C LYS A 259 -0.42 29.78 -12.83
N LYS A 260 0.63 29.47 -13.59
CA LYS A 260 0.68 29.62 -15.05
C LYS A 260 -0.45 28.85 -15.74
N TRP A 261 -0.69 27.62 -15.30
CA TRP A 261 -1.67 26.74 -15.94
C TRP A 261 -3.05 26.79 -15.31
N ASP A 262 -3.22 27.53 -14.21
CA ASP A 262 -4.48 27.64 -13.46
C ASP A 262 -5.09 26.26 -13.14
N VAL A 263 -4.26 25.37 -12.56
CA VAL A 263 -4.69 24.00 -12.20
C VAL A 263 -4.86 23.85 -10.69
N LEU A 264 -5.79 22.96 -10.29
CA LEU A 264 -6.14 22.77 -8.89
C LEU A 264 -5.25 21.74 -8.20
N LEU A 265 -4.99 21.97 -6.92
CA LEU A 265 -4.41 20.97 -6.04
C LEU A 265 -5.37 19.80 -5.83
N THR A 266 -4.84 18.59 -5.86
CA THR A 266 -5.56 17.35 -5.54
C THR A 266 -5.01 16.76 -4.25
N ASP A 267 -5.83 15.99 -3.54
CA ASP A 267 -5.44 15.35 -2.28
C ASP A 267 -4.85 16.32 -1.23
N VAL A 268 -5.44 17.51 -1.12
CA VAL A 268 -4.97 18.62 -0.26
C VAL A 268 -4.68 18.15 1.18
N SER A 269 -5.50 17.28 1.75
CA SER A 269 -5.26 16.71 3.09
C SER A 269 -3.95 15.92 3.20
N GLN A 270 -3.59 15.15 2.17
CA GLN A 270 -2.33 14.41 2.12
C GLN A 270 -1.14 15.36 1.86
N LEU A 271 -1.30 16.34 0.97
CA LEU A 271 -0.29 17.37 0.73
C LEU A 271 0.01 18.14 2.02
N ASN A 272 -1.03 18.58 2.75
CA ASN A 272 -0.89 19.25 4.04
C ASN A 272 -0.11 18.38 5.04
N LEU A 273 -0.43 17.09 5.13
CA LEU A 273 0.27 16.18 6.04
C LEU A 273 1.76 16.05 5.70
N VAL A 274 2.08 15.83 4.42
CA VAL A 274 3.46 15.63 3.97
C VAL A 274 4.28 16.92 4.10
N ALA A 275 3.71 18.06 3.71
CA ALA A 275 4.34 19.37 3.85
C ALA A 275 4.57 19.76 5.32
N SER A 276 3.58 19.53 6.20
CA SER A 276 3.71 19.78 7.65
C SER A 276 4.85 18.93 8.24
N ARG A 277 4.94 17.65 7.87
CA ARG A 277 6.01 16.77 8.31
C ARG A 277 7.38 17.23 7.79
N ARG A 278 7.46 17.64 6.52
CA ARG A 278 8.71 18.13 5.91
C ARG A 278 9.23 19.37 6.62
N LEU A 279 8.38 20.35 6.86
CA LEU A 279 8.76 21.56 7.60
C LEU A 279 9.22 21.26 9.02
N HIS A 280 8.53 20.35 9.71
CA HIS A 280 8.96 19.93 11.04
C HIS A 280 10.36 19.32 11.03
N LEU A 281 10.69 18.48 10.05
CA LEU A 281 12.04 17.92 9.90
C LEU A 281 13.09 19.00 9.60
N GLU A 282 12.78 20.00 8.77
CA GLU A 282 13.71 21.11 8.51
C GLU A 282 13.91 21.98 9.75
N MET A 283 12.88 22.15 10.59
CA MET A 283 12.99 22.82 11.90
C MET A 283 13.85 22.02 12.89
N GLU A 284 13.70 20.69 12.95
CA GLU A 284 14.57 19.85 13.77
C GLU A 284 16.04 19.91 13.31
N LYS A 285 16.28 19.93 12.00
CA LYS A 285 17.62 20.14 11.43
C LYS A 285 18.20 21.51 11.80
N LEU A 286 17.38 22.57 11.81
CA LEU A 286 17.79 23.90 12.27
C LEU A 286 18.17 23.89 13.75
N ALA A 287 17.41 23.17 14.58
CA ALA A 287 17.65 23.11 16.02
C ALA A 287 18.87 22.25 16.42
N ALA A 288 19.17 21.20 15.67
CA ALA A 288 20.25 20.27 15.97
C ALA A 288 21.64 20.72 15.47
N GLY A 289 21.70 21.72 14.60
CA GLY A 289 22.94 22.24 14.01
C GLY A 289 23.39 23.57 14.60
N GLU A 290 24.53 24.09 14.13
CA GLU A 290 24.85 25.51 14.30
C GLU A 290 23.77 26.33 13.57
N LEU A 291 23.22 27.32 14.27
CA LEU A 291 22.19 28.21 13.75
C LEU A 291 22.71 28.89 12.47
N ASP A 292 22.21 28.43 11.32
CA ASP A 292 22.58 28.89 9.97
C ASP A 292 21.46 29.72 9.31
N LEU A 293 21.82 30.93 8.86
CA LEU A 293 20.89 31.94 8.37
C LEU A 293 20.23 31.46 7.10
N GLN A 294 21.00 30.72 6.29
CA GLN A 294 20.50 30.15 5.05
C GLN A 294 19.40 29.13 5.33
N ARG A 295 19.52 28.30 6.37
CA ARG A 295 18.47 27.34 6.74
C ARG A 295 17.20 28.04 7.19
N LEU A 296 17.34 29.11 7.96
CA LEU A 296 16.21 29.86 8.47
C LEU A 296 15.46 30.58 7.33
N GLN A 297 16.18 31.28 6.45
CA GLN A 297 15.60 31.89 5.25
C GLN A 297 14.94 30.86 4.33
N ARG A 298 15.52 29.66 4.22
CA ARG A 298 14.95 28.55 3.44
C ARG A 298 13.60 28.09 4.00
N ILE A 299 13.45 28.04 5.33
CA ILE A 299 12.19 27.66 5.97
C ILE A 299 11.13 28.75 5.78
N ASN A 300 11.50 30.03 5.92
CA ASN A 300 10.60 31.16 5.63
C ASN A 300 10.05 31.08 4.21
N LEU A 301 10.94 30.91 3.22
CA LEU A 301 10.54 30.81 1.82
C LEU A 301 9.63 29.61 1.56
N ALA A 302 9.83 28.49 2.25
CA ALA A 302 8.98 27.31 2.14
C ALA A 302 7.55 27.57 2.66
N LEU A 303 7.42 28.26 3.80
CA LEU A 303 6.14 28.65 4.39
C LEU A 303 5.39 29.65 3.50
N GLU A 304 6.11 30.62 2.92
CA GLU A 304 5.54 31.57 1.96
C GLU A 304 5.04 30.86 0.69
N LEU A 305 5.85 29.97 0.12
CA LEU A 305 5.49 29.16 -1.05
C LEU A 305 4.25 28.30 -0.81
N GLN A 306 4.11 27.76 0.40
CA GLN A 306 2.95 26.98 0.81
C GLN A 306 1.69 27.87 0.90
N ASP A 307 1.81 29.07 1.47
CA ASP A 307 0.69 30.01 1.56
C ASP A 307 0.20 30.44 0.17
N GLU A 308 1.14 30.69 -0.76
CA GLU A 308 0.84 30.97 -2.17
C GLU A 308 0.08 29.83 -2.88
N LEU A 309 0.26 28.59 -2.43
CA LEU A 309 -0.48 27.41 -2.91
C LEU A 309 -1.84 27.24 -2.21
N GLY A 310 -2.14 28.01 -1.16
CA GLY A 310 -3.35 27.84 -0.36
C GLY A 310 -3.36 26.56 0.48
N LEU A 311 -2.18 26.06 0.87
CA LEU A 311 -2.06 24.87 1.73
C LEU A 311 -2.15 25.27 3.22
N PHE A 312 -2.95 24.52 3.98
CA PHE A 312 -3.18 24.75 5.41
C PHE A 312 -2.42 23.71 6.24
N LEU A 313 -1.23 24.09 6.72
CA LEU A 313 -0.38 23.16 7.45
C LEU A 313 -0.67 23.13 8.95
N ASN A 314 -0.49 21.95 9.54
CA ASN A 314 -0.48 21.80 10.98
C ASN A 314 0.94 22.06 11.49
N LEU A 315 1.18 23.28 11.94
CA LEU A 315 2.50 23.78 12.33
C LEU A 315 2.85 23.54 13.80
N TRP A 316 1.96 22.93 14.60
CA TRP A 316 2.14 22.80 16.06
C TRP A 316 3.50 22.24 16.48
N ARG A 317 4.00 21.21 15.78
CA ARG A 317 5.32 20.63 16.06
C ARG A 317 6.45 21.59 15.73
N SER A 318 6.37 22.26 14.59
CA SER A 318 7.35 23.27 14.16
C SER A 318 7.37 24.47 15.11
N GLN A 319 6.20 24.91 15.59
CA GLN A 319 6.05 25.99 16.57
C GLN A 319 6.75 25.64 17.89
N ASN A 320 6.61 24.41 18.39
CA ASN A 320 7.27 23.97 19.63
C ASN A 320 8.80 23.97 19.49
N VAL A 321 9.33 23.50 18.35
CA VAL A 321 10.77 23.53 18.07
C VAL A 321 11.27 24.97 18.02
N PHE A 322 10.56 25.86 17.31
CA PHE A 322 10.92 27.27 17.25
C PHE A 322 10.91 27.95 18.63
N TYR A 323 9.88 27.69 19.43
CA TYR A 323 9.77 28.24 20.78
C TYR A 323 10.92 27.78 21.69
N ALA A 324 11.31 26.51 21.62
CA ALA A 324 12.47 26.01 22.36
C ALA A 324 13.76 26.74 21.96
N LEU A 325 13.98 26.97 20.66
CA LEU A 325 15.15 27.72 20.17
C LEU A 325 15.17 29.17 20.67
N LEU A 326 14.01 29.83 20.71
CA LEU A 326 13.90 31.18 21.27
C LEU A 326 14.24 31.22 22.77
N GLN A 327 13.89 30.17 23.52
CA GLN A 327 14.22 30.08 24.96
C GLN A 327 15.71 29.83 25.19
N GLU A 328 16.37 29.02 24.37
CA GLU A 328 17.82 28.78 24.50
C GLU A 328 18.67 30.02 24.19
N GLN A 329 18.16 30.90 23.31
CA GLN A 329 18.81 32.17 22.95
C GLN A 329 18.35 33.36 23.81
N ALA A 330 17.37 33.14 24.71
CA ALA A 330 16.86 34.20 25.59
C ALA A 330 17.97 34.69 26.55
N GLY A 331 18.51 35.88 26.25
CA GLY A 331 19.56 36.53 27.04
C GLY A 331 20.89 36.72 26.32
N GLN A 332 21.05 36.25 25.08
CA GLN A 332 22.16 36.63 24.21
C GLN A 332 21.65 37.58 23.11
N PRO A 333 22.22 38.78 22.96
CA PRO A 333 21.86 39.65 21.84
C PRO A 333 22.24 38.96 20.53
N TRP A 334 21.28 38.83 19.62
CA TRP A 334 21.55 38.36 18.26
C TRP A 334 22.59 39.28 17.63
N ALA A 335 23.75 38.74 17.29
CA ALA A 335 24.87 39.55 16.80
C ALA A 335 24.67 40.10 15.38
N ASP A 336 23.70 39.55 14.63
CA ASP A 336 23.46 39.84 13.22
C ASP A 336 22.01 40.35 12.98
N PRO A 337 21.83 41.59 12.46
CA PRO A 337 20.52 42.13 12.11
C PRO A 337 19.74 41.30 11.07
N GLU A 338 20.43 40.64 10.12
CA GLU A 338 19.77 39.79 9.13
C GLU A 338 19.18 38.55 9.78
N TRP A 339 19.85 38.03 10.81
CA TRP A 339 19.36 36.92 11.60
C TRP A 339 18.09 37.27 12.36
N GLN A 340 18.10 38.42 13.05
CA GLN A 340 16.94 38.88 13.80
C GLN A 340 15.71 39.05 12.87
N ALA A 341 15.88 39.70 11.72
CA ALA A 341 14.81 39.88 10.75
C ALA A 341 14.26 38.53 10.24
N ALA A 342 15.14 37.55 10.00
CA ALA A 342 14.72 36.24 9.53
C ALA A 342 13.96 35.46 10.63
N VAL A 343 14.38 35.53 11.89
CA VAL A 343 13.69 34.94 13.05
C VAL A 343 12.33 35.58 13.28
N GLU A 344 12.24 36.91 13.24
CA GLU A 344 10.98 37.64 13.33
C GLU A 344 10.01 37.20 12.24
N ARG A 345 10.50 37.11 11.00
CA ARG A 345 9.71 36.60 9.86
C ARG A 345 9.22 35.17 10.07
N LEU A 346 10.07 34.29 10.61
CA LEU A 346 9.68 32.92 10.92
C LEU A 346 8.59 32.89 12.00
N GLY A 347 8.71 33.73 13.03
CA GLY A 347 7.70 33.89 14.06
C GLY A 347 6.35 34.35 13.53
N GLU A 348 6.34 35.34 12.62
CA GLU A 348 5.13 35.78 11.93
C GLU A 348 4.45 34.65 11.17
N LEU A 349 5.22 33.92 10.35
CA LEU A 349 4.72 32.82 9.50
C LEU A 349 4.26 31.61 10.33
N LEU A 350 4.87 31.39 11.50
CA LEU A 350 4.45 30.34 12.45
C LEU A 350 3.36 30.81 13.42
N HIS A 351 2.96 32.08 13.39
CA HIS A 351 2.08 32.69 14.40
C HIS A 351 2.59 32.53 15.85
N VAL A 352 3.91 32.60 16.06
CA VAL A 352 4.57 32.57 17.37
C VAL A 352 5.18 33.94 17.65
N ARG A 353 4.87 34.54 18.80
CA ARG A 353 5.45 35.84 19.19
C ARG A 353 6.95 35.69 19.46
N VAL A 354 7.76 36.44 18.71
CA VAL A 354 9.17 36.69 19.00
C VAL A 354 9.20 37.90 19.94
N GLY A 355 9.78 37.73 21.13
CA GLY A 355 9.72 38.70 22.23
C GLY A 355 10.83 39.73 22.19
#